data_AF-A0A531MM99-F1
#
_entry.id   AF-A0A531MM99-F1
#
_cell.length_a   1.000
_cell.length_b   1.000
_cell.length_c   1.000
_cell.angle_alpha   90.00
_cell.angle_beta   90.00
_cell.angle_gamma   90.00
#
_symmetry.space_group_name_H-M   'P 1'
#
loop_
_entity.id
_entity.type
_entity.pdbx_description
1 polymer ?
#
loop_
_entity_poly.entity_id
_entity_poly.type
_entity_poly.pdbx_seq_one_letter_code
_entity_poly.pdbx_strand_id
1 'polypeptide(L)' 'MTEGKDTTVIYVWDVYDPSGNRLHRINGQMKAPSTGSGGSAADSWKSVSPATMQAIADQTIDQFTAFLSGKAG' A
#
# COMPACT_ATOMS: atom_id res chain seq x y z
N MET A 1 3.38 -8.08 -28.50
CA MET A 1 2.58 -7.42 -27.44
C MET A 1 2.56 -8.36 -26.25
N THR A 2 3.38 -8.13 -25.22
CA THR A 2 3.39 -8.97 -24.02
C THR A 2 2.34 -8.44 -23.04
N GLU A 3 1.35 -9.26 -22.76
CA GLU A 3 0.26 -8.98 -21.83
C GLU A 3 0.67 -9.48 -20.44
N GLY A 4 0.62 -8.60 -19.44
CA GLY A 4 1.20 -8.78 -18.09
C GLY A 4 1.77 -7.47 -17.51
N LYS A 5 1.08 -6.35 -17.76
CA LYS A 5 1.74 -5.03 -17.89
C LYS A 5 2.09 -4.29 -16.62
N ASP A 6 1.45 -4.51 -15.47
CA ASP A 6 1.84 -3.90 -14.18
C ASP A 6 1.16 -4.68 -13.04
N THR A 7 1.83 -4.84 -11.89
CA THR A 7 1.20 -5.39 -10.69
C THR A 7 0.64 -4.25 -9.86
N THR A 8 -0.67 -4.22 -9.62
CA THR A 8 -1.26 -3.22 -8.70
C THR A 8 -1.28 -3.77 -7.28
N VAL A 9 -0.56 -3.13 -6.39
CA VAL A 9 -0.62 -3.39 -4.95
C VAL A 9 -1.69 -2.49 -4.35
N ILE A 10 -2.69 -3.06 -3.71
CA ILE A 10 -3.72 -2.33 -2.96
C ILE A 10 -3.47 -2.58 -1.48
N TYR A 11 -3.42 -1.51 -0.67
CA TYR A 11 -3.16 -1.59 0.76
C TYR A 11 -4.27 -0.90 1.55
N VAL A 12 -4.60 -1.48 2.71
CA VAL A 12 -5.59 -0.97 3.65
C VAL A 12 -5.09 -1.19 5.07
N TRP A 13 -5.04 -0.13 5.86
CA TRP A 13 -4.64 -0.12 7.26
C TRP A 13 -5.77 0.49 8.09
N ASP A 14 -6.13 -0.17 9.18
CA ASP A 14 -7.06 0.37 10.16
C ASP A 14 -6.27 0.89 11.37
N VAL A 15 -6.57 2.12 11.80
CA VAL A 15 -5.99 2.76 12.98
C VAL A 15 -6.98 2.61 14.14
N TYR A 16 -6.52 2.08 15.26
CA TYR A 16 -7.32 1.84 16.45
C TYR A 16 -6.83 2.65 17.65
N ASP A 17 -7.74 2.98 18.58
CA ASP A 17 -7.37 3.41 19.93
C ASP A 17 -7.05 2.19 20.82
N PRO A 18 -6.47 2.39 22.02
CA PRO A 18 -6.21 1.28 22.96
C PRO A 18 -7.46 0.51 23.41
N SER A 19 -8.65 1.09 23.25
CA SER A 19 -9.94 0.47 23.57
C SER A 19 -10.47 -0.43 22.44
N GLY A 20 -9.77 -0.46 21.29
CA GLY A 20 -10.15 -1.25 20.11
C GLY A 20 -11.16 -0.55 19.19
N ASN A 21 -11.44 0.74 19.37
CA ASN A 21 -12.29 1.48 18.44
C ASN A 21 -11.49 1.87 17.20
N ARG A 22 -12.04 1.61 16.00
CA ARG A 22 -11.42 2.06 14.75
C ARG A 22 -11.58 3.57 14.62
N LEU A 23 -10.48 4.29 14.69
CA LEU A 23 -10.40 5.74 14.57
C LEU A 23 -10.34 6.20 13.11
N HIS A 24 -9.63 5.47 12.27
CA HIS A 24 -9.37 5.87 10.89
C HIS A 24 -9.02 4.68 10.01
N ARG A 25 -9.10 4.87 8.68
CA ARG A 25 -8.64 3.92 7.68
C ARG A 25 -7.73 4.63 6.69
N ILE A 26 -6.54 4.10 6.52
CA ILE A 26 -5.57 4.53 5.50
C ILE A 26 -5.63 3.51 4.39
N ASN A 27 -5.82 3.95 3.14
CA ASN A 27 -5.84 3.04 2.02
C ASN A 27 -5.27 3.69 0.76
N GLY A 28 -4.73 2.87 -0.12
CA GLY A 28 -4.22 3.34 -1.39
C GLY A 28 -3.88 2.19 -2.31
N GLN A 29 -3.33 2.56 -3.48
CA GLN A 29 -2.84 1.61 -4.45
C GLN A 29 -1.55 2.13 -5.08
N MET A 30 -0.64 1.22 -5.41
CA MET A 30 0.59 1.52 -6.12
C MET A 30 0.78 0.53 -7.26
N LYS A 31 1.10 1.05 -8.44
CA LYS A 31 1.50 0.21 -9.56
C LYS A 31 2.99 -0.12 -9.41
N ALA A 32 3.29 -1.40 -9.27
CA ALA A 32 4.64 -1.93 -9.39
C ALA A 32 4.88 -2.30 -10.86
N PRO A 33 5.96 -1.77 -11.48
CA PRO A 33 6.40 -2.28 -12.78
C PRO A 33 6.67 -3.77 -12.64
N SER A 34 6.02 -4.59 -13.48
CA SER A 34 6.23 -6.04 -13.43
C SER A 34 7.69 -6.36 -13.78
N THR A 35 8.44 -6.97 -12.86
CA THR A 35 9.81 -7.45 -13.12
C THR A 35 9.85 -8.86 -13.73
N GLY A 36 8.71 -9.47 -14.06
CA GLY A 36 8.65 -10.86 -14.54
C GLY A 36 7.47 -11.18 -15.48
N SER A 37 7.58 -12.29 -16.21
CA SER A 37 6.51 -12.82 -17.05
C SER A 37 5.45 -13.54 -16.20
N GLY A 38 4.18 -13.22 -16.43
CA GLY A 38 3.03 -13.58 -15.59
C GLY A 38 3.01 -15.00 -15.00
N GLY A 39 2.72 -15.05 -13.70
CA GLY A 39 2.44 -16.25 -12.90
C GLY A 39 1.25 -16.00 -11.95
N SER A 40 0.97 -16.96 -11.07
CA SER A 40 -0.14 -16.93 -10.10
C SER A 40 -0.13 -15.66 -9.22
N ALA A 41 -1.22 -15.34 -8.54
CA ALA A 41 -1.26 -14.25 -7.54
C ALA A 41 -0.15 -14.37 -6.49
N ALA A 42 0.29 -15.59 -6.16
CA ALA A 42 1.45 -15.83 -5.29
C ALA A 42 2.78 -15.38 -5.91
N ASP A 43 2.91 -15.43 -7.24
CA ASP A 43 4.07 -14.94 -7.98
C ASP A 43 4.05 -13.42 -8.19
N SER A 44 2.87 -12.80 -8.06
CA SER A 44 2.71 -11.34 -8.21
C SER A 44 3.38 -10.55 -7.07
N TRP A 45 3.58 -11.13 -5.89
CA TRP A 45 4.37 -10.49 -4.84
C TRP A 45 5.87 -10.49 -5.15
N LYS A 46 6.36 -11.46 -5.94
CA LYS A 46 7.75 -11.50 -6.38
C LYS A 46 8.08 -10.39 -7.38
N SER A 47 7.06 -9.86 -8.09
CA SER A 47 7.23 -8.73 -9.00
C SER A 47 7.15 -7.36 -8.32
N VAL A 48 6.75 -7.30 -7.04
CA VAL A 48 6.75 -6.05 -6.27
C VAL A 48 8.18 -5.77 -5.80
N SER A 49 8.76 -4.69 -6.32
CA SER A 49 10.11 -4.30 -5.93
C SER A 49 10.17 -3.80 -4.47
N PRO A 50 11.32 -3.93 -3.79
CA PRO A 50 11.51 -3.32 -2.47
C PRO A 50 11.24 -1.81 -2.46
N ALA A 51 11.61 -1.10 -3.53
CA ALA A 51 11.35 0.33 -3.66
C ALA A 51 9.84 0.67 -3.72
N THR A 52 9.03 -0.18 -4.35
CA THR A 52 7.57 -0.04 -4.35
C THR A 52 7.01 -0.19 -2.94
N MET A 53 7.46 -1.19 -2.18
CA MET A 53 7.03 -1.38 -0.80
C MET A 53 7.47 -0.22 0.11
N GLN A 54 8.67 0.31 -0.10
CA GLN A 54 9.15 1.49 0.62
C GLN A 54 8.28 2.72 0.34
N ALA A 55 7.94 2.97 -0.93
CA ALA A 55 7.06 4.07 -1.29
C ALA A 55 5.64 3.93 -0.70
N ILE A 56 5.10 2.71 -0.60
CA ILE A 56 3.84 2.45 0.11
C ILE A 56 3.97 2.77 1.61
N ALA A 57 5.10 2.42 2.23
CA ALA A 57 5.36 2.72 3.63
C ALA A 57 5.42 4.23 3.88
N ASP A 58 6.19 4.97 3.07
CA ASP A 58 6.29 6.42 3.14
C ASP A 58 4.90 7.08 3.00
N GLN A 59 4.12 6.69 1.98
CA GLN A 59 2.77 7.20 1.76
C GLN A 59 1.80 6.86 2.90
N THR A 60 1.98 5.71 3.57
CA THR A 60 1.17 5.31 4.72
C THR A 60 1.47 6.21 5.92
N ILE A 61 2.75 6.51 6.19
CA ILE A 61 3.17 7.38 7.30
C ILE A 61 2.76 8.84 7.07
N ASP A 62 2.86 9.33 5.83
CA ASP A 62 2.38 10.66 5.48
C ASP A 62 0.88 10.82 5.74
N GLN A 63 0.06 9.86 5.28
CA GLN A 63 -1.38 9.85 5.53
C GLN A 63 -1.71 9.74 7.02
N PHE A 64 -0.95 8.93 7.76
CA PHE A 64 -1.11 8.82 9.21
C PHE A 64 -0.79 10.14 9.92
N THR A 65 0.29 10.81 9.55
CA THR A 65 0.70 12.10 10.12
C THR A 65 -0.28 13.21 9.79
N ALA A 66 -0.82 13.21 8.56
CA ALA A 66 -1.89 14.12 8.15
C ALA A 66 -3.16 13.90 8.97
N PHE A 67 -3.55 12.65 9.22
CA PHE A 67 -4.67 12.33 10.11
C PHE A 67 -4.44 12.84 11.54
N LEU A 68 -3.26 12.61 12.12
CA LEU A 68 -2.93 13.10 13.46
C LEU A 68 -2.96 14.63 13.55
N SER A 69 -2.44 15.31 12.53
CA SER A 69 -2.40 16.77 12.45
C SER A 69 -3.80 17.37 12.25
N GLY A 70 -4.65 16.73 11.44
CA GLY A 70 -6.06 17.13 11.27
C GLY A 70 -6.92 16.89 12.51
N LYS A 71 -6.47 16.04 13.45
CA LYS A 71 -7.10 15.83 14.76
C LYS A 71 -6.75 16.91 15.78
N ALA A 72 -5.74 17.73 15.52
CA ALA A 72 -5.26 18.78 16.44
C ALA A 72 -6.01 20.12 16.26
N GLY A 73 -7.09 20.16 15.47
CA GLY A 73 -7.96 21.31 15.25
C GLY A 73 -9.35 21.16 15.85
#